data_AF-A0A7E5VGN5-F1
#
_entry.id   AF-A0A7E5VGN5-F1
#
_cell.length_a   1.000
_cell.length_b   1.000
_cell.length_c   1.000
_cell.angle_alpha   90.00
_cell.angle_beta   90.00
_cell.angle_gamma   90.00
#
_symmetry.space_group_name_H-M   'P 1'
#
loop_
_entity.id
_entity.type
_entity.pdbx_description
1 polymer ?
#
loop_
_entity_poly.entity_id
_entity_poly.type
_entity_poly.pdbx_seq_one_letter_code
_entity_poly.pdbx_strand_id
1 'polypeptide(L)'
;MLLQSIYLSCVLNIITCDPFKINHEDYDNIKEGEKAAFFELPCMLVGGTCARGFACPPGTRIGERGLCPEQQEYGMECCRPLSVDRRCRSRGGLCQQKSKKCPRNLRITDANDCRRTEMCCYKNLEEND
;
A
#
# COMPACT_ATOMS: atom_id res chain seq x y z
N MET A 1 -29.10 53.90 -6.44
CA MET A 1 -27.71 54.00 -5.95
C MET A 1 -27.30 52.76 -5.13
N LEU A 2 -27.53 51.54 -5.62
CA LEU A 2 -27.05 50.30 -4.96
C LEU A 2 -26.44 49.28 -5.94
N LEU A 3 -26.49 49.53 -7.25
CA LEU A 3 -25.89 48.65 -8.26
C LEU A 3 -24.41 48.97 -8.55
N GLN A 4 -23.95 50.19 -8.29
CA GLN A 4 -22.54 50.58 -8.52
C GLN A 4 -21.60 50.07 -7.41
N SER A 5 -22.11 49.84 -6.20
CA SER A 5 -21.29 49.42 -5.05
C SER A 5 -20.88 47.94 -5.11
N ILE A 6 -21.66 47.09 -5.79
CA ILE A 6 -21.34 45.66 -5.95
C ILE A 6 -20.27 45.48 -7.04
N TYR A 7 -20.32 46.28 -8.11
CA TYR A 7 -19.32 46.22 -9.18
C TYR A 7 -17.92 46.54 -8.66
N LEU A 8 -17.80 47.58 -7.80
CA LEU A 8 -16.52 48.00 -7.23
C LEU A 8 -15.88 46.97 -6.29
N SER A 9 -16.66 46.11 -5.64
CA SER A 9 -16.14 45.05 -4.77
C SER A 9 -15.64 43.82 -5.55
N CYS A 10 -16.18 43.60 -6.76
CA CYS A 10 -15.74 42.51 -7.62
C CYS A 10 -14.43 42.83 -8.35
N VAL A 11 -14.16 44.09 -8.71
CA VAL A 11 -12.94 44.44 -9.48
C VAL A 11 -11.68 44.52 -8.60
N LEU A 12 -11.81 44.73 -7.28
CA LEU A 12 -10.64 44.80 -6.38
C LEU A 12 -10.09 43.45 -5.91
N ASN A 13 -10.75 42.32 -6.22
CA ASN A 13 -10.31 40.99 -5.79
C ASN A 13 -9.82 40.08 -6.94
N ILE A 14 -9.58 40.63 -8.14
CA ILE A 14 -9.10 39.86 -9.30
C ILE A 14 -7.56 39.98 -9.49
N ILE A 15 -6.86 40.69 -8.61
CA ILE A 15 -5.39 40.84 -8.68
C ILE A 15 -4.75 40.31 -7.39
N THR A 16 -4.73 38.99 -7.25
CA THR A 16 -3.60 38.21 -6.70
C THR A 16 -3.92 36.72 -6.92
N CYS A 17 -4.04 36.31 -8.18
CA CYS A 17 -3.53 34.98 -8.52
C CYS A 17 -2.02 35.10 -8.41
N ASP A 18 -1.49 34.98 -7.19
CA ASP A 18 -0.07 34.80 -6.99
C ASP A 18 0.32 33.56 -7.79
N PRO A 19 1.23 33.66 -8.79
CA PRO A 19 1.80 32.46 -9.37
C PRO A 19 2.53 31.79 -8.23
N PHE A 20 2.00 30.65 -7.78
CA PHE A 20 2.58 29.70 -6.83
C PHE A 20 4.09 29.90 -6.69
N LYS A 21 4.49 30.79 -5.78
CA LYS A 21 5.89 30.94 -5.40
C LYS A 21 6.14 29.75 -4.50
N ILE A 22 6.66 28.68 -5.09
CA ILE A 22 7.33 27.63 -4.32
C ILE A 22 8.51 28.33 -3.65
N ASN A 23 8.30 28.83 -2.44
CA ASN A 23 9.38 29.27 -1.58
C ASN A 23 10.22 28.03 -1.31
N HIS A 24 11.42 28.01 -1.91
CA HIS A 24 12.44 26.99 -1.73
C HIS A 24 13.13 27.17 -0.36
N GLU A 25 12.34 27.36 0.70
CA GLU A 25 12.80 27.56 2.08
C GLU A 25 12.10 26.61 3.07
N ASP A 26 11.40 25.59 2.58
CA ASP A 26 10.76 24.56 3.42
C ASP A 26 11.46 23.18 3.33
N TYR A 27 12.71 23.14 2.84
CA TYR A 27 13.51 21.92 2.74
C TYR A 27 14.52 21.73 3.89
N ASP A 28 14.56 22.62 4.87
CA ASP A 28 15.46 22.54 6.03
C ASP A 28 14.74 22.28 7.37
N ASN A 29 13.44 21.95 7.33
CA ASN A 29 12.66 21.53 8.52
C ASN A 29 12.15 20.08 8.43
N ILE A 30 12.81 19.22 7.65
CA ILE A 30 12.67 17.78 7.86
C ILE A 30 13.47 17.48 9.12
N LYS A 31 12.79 17.43 10.27
CA LYS A 31 13.38 16.85 11.48
C LYS A 31 13.95 15.48 11.09
N GLU A 32 15.25 15.30 11.25
CA GLU A 32 15.86 13.98 11.49
C GLU A 32 15.04 13.31 12.60
N GLY A 33 14.01 12.54 12.25
CA GLY A 33 13.02 12.15 13.25
C GLY A 33 11.72 11.55 12.72
N GLU A 34 11.31 11.87 11.49
CA GLU A 34 10.36 11.01 10.76
C GLU A 34 11.16 9.93 10.03
N LYS A 35 11.83 9.05 10.81
CA LYS A 35 12.42 7.82 10.28
C LYS A 35 11.30 7.10 9.53
N ALA A 36 11.40 7.06 8.20
CA ALA A 36 10.46 6.39 7.33
C ALA A 36 10.10 5.05 7.96
N ALA A 37 8.85 4.92 8.33
CA ALA A 37 8.45 3.80 9.15
C ALA A 37 8.77 2.50 8.38
N PHE A 38 9.23 1.48 9.11
CA PHE A 38 9.10 0.07 8.78
C PHE A 38 10.25 -0.66 8.08
N PHE A 39 11.42 -0.04 7.83
CA PHE A 39 12.54 -0.72 7.16
C PHE A 39 13.78 -0.88 8.04
N GLU A 40 13.81 -1.96 8.82
CA GLU A 40 15.02 -2.41 9.51
C GLU A 40 15.61 -3.63 8.81
N LEU A 41 16.90 -3.53 8.46
CA LEU A 41 17.59 -4.51 7.63
C LEU A 41 17.47 -5.96 8.15
N PRO A 42 17.60 -6.26 9.47
CA PRO A 42 17.48 -7.63 9.95
C PRO A 42 16.12 -8.26 9.66
N CYS A 43 15.01 -7.53 9.86
CA CYS A 43 13.67 -8.00 9.53
C CYS A 43 13.46 -8.15 8.01
N MET A 44 14.02 -7.23 7.21
CA MET A 44 13.94 -7.31 5.75
C MET A 44 14.70 -8.50 5.17
N LEU A 45 15.86 -8.85 5.75
CA LEU A 45 16.67 -9.99 5.31
C LEU A 45 15.92 -11.32 5.46
N VAL A 46 15.04 -11.43 6.46
CA VAL A 46 14.18 -12.60 6.62
C VAL A 46 12.88 -12.50 5.81
N GLY A 47 12.69 -11.45 5.02
CA GLY A 47 11.49 -11.21 4.20
C GLY A 47 10.29 -10.68 4.98
N GLY A 48 10.53 -10.07 6.14
CA GLY A 48 9.51 -9.48 6.99
C GLY A 48 9.41 -7.96 6.87
N THR A 49 8.48 -7.40 7.64
CA THR A 49 8.37 -5.96 7.89
C THR A 49 8.16 -5.71 9.38
N CYS A 50 8.71 -4.61 9.90
CA CYS A 50 8.51 -4.22 11.29
C CYS A 50 7.11 -3.60 11.43
N ALA A 51 6.30 -4.08 12.36
CA ALA A 51 5.01 -3.47 12.70
C ALA A 51 4.72 -3.64 14.19
N ARG A 52 3.73 -2.92 14.73
CA ARG A 52 3.30 -3.16 16.11
C ARG A 52 2.83 -4.60 16.24
N GLY A 53 3.12 -5.24 17.37
CA GLY A 53 2.77 -6.65 17.57
C GLY A 53 1.30 -6.96 17.25
N PHE A 54 0.36 -6.09 17.64
CA PHE A 54 -1.07 -6.27 17.35
C PHE A 54 -1.47 -6.03 15.87
N ALA A 55 -0.62 -5.34 15.11
CA ALA A 55 -0.83 -5.06 13.69
C ALA A 55 -0.25 -6.17 12.79
N CYS A 56 0.59 -7.07 13.33
CA CYS A 56 0.99 -8.27 12.60
C CYS A 56 -0.27 -9.12 12.29
N PRO A 57 -0.48 -9.51 11.02
CA PRO A 57 -1.52 -10.48 10.70
C PRO A 57 -1.35 -11.77 11.54
N PRO A 58 -2.45 -12.47 11.90
CA PRO A 58 -2.38 -13.67 12.72
C PRO A 58 -1.39 -14.71 12.14
N GLY A 59 -0.53 -15.25 12.99
CA GLY A 59 0.48 -16.23 12.57
C GLY A 59 1.61 -15.67 11.72
N THR A 60 1.83 -14.34 11.68
CA THR A 60 2.99 -13.74 10.98
C THR A 60 4.08 -13.22 11.91
N ARG A 61 3.80 -13.05 13.21
CA ARG A 61 4.82 -12.59 14.16
C ARG A 61 5.91 -13.65 14.29
N ILE A 62 7.17 -13.28 14.09
CA ILE A 62 8.31 -14.20 14.27
C ILE A 62 8.58 -14.45 15.76
N GLY A 63 8.48 -13.41 16.60
CA GLY A 63 8.73 -13.51 18.05
C GLY A 63 10.21 -13.58 18.43
N GLU A 64 11.12 -13.45 17.47
CA GLU A 64 12.56 -13.34 17.69
C GLU A 64 12.95 -11.87 17.89
N ARG A 65 13.75 -11.60 18.93
CA ARG A 65 14.24 -10.25 19.24
C ARG A 65 15.38 -9.84 18.32
N GLY A 66 15.61 -8.53 18.19
CA GLY A 66 16.72 -7.98 17.40
C GLY A 66 16.44 -7.92 15.89
N LEU A 67 15.25 -8.29 15.44
CA LEU A 67 14.84 -8.12 14.04
C LEU A 67 14.39 -6.69 13.73
N CYS A 68 13.82 -6.01 14.73
CA CYS A 68 13.46 -4.60 14.66
C CYS A 68 14.20 -3.79 15.75
N PRO A 69 15.55 -3.79 15.76
CA PRO A 69 16.36 -3.40 16.91
C PRO A 69 16.13 -1.97 17.42
N GLU A 70 15.97 -0.98 16.53
CA GLU A 70 15.70 0.40 16.91
C GLU A 70 14.26 0.59 17.38
N GLN A 71 13.33 -0.21 16.86
CA GLN A 71 11.91 0.00 17.07
C GLN A 71 11.29 -0.92 18.14
N GLN A 72 12.02 -1.94 18.58
CA GLN A 72 11.52 -2.99 19.47
C GLN A 72 11.15 -2.46 20.87
N GLU A 73 11.85 -1.43 21.35
CA GLU A 73 11.49 -0.75 22.61
C GLU A 73 10.10 -0.09 22.57
N TYR A 74 9.61 0.25 21.37
CA TYR A 74 8.27 0.81 21.14
C TYR A 74 7.21 -0.27 20.88
N GLY A 75 7.51 -1.55 21.17
CA GLY A 75 6.59 -2.67 20.97
C GLY A 75 6.42 -3.09 19.52
N MET A 76 7.42 -2.78 18.68
CA MET A 76 7.48 -3.26 17.30
C MET A 76 8.06 -4.66 17.24
N GLU A 77 7.54 -5.45 16.32
CA GLU A 77 7.85 -6.85 16.11
C GLU A 77 8.07 -7.08 14.61
N CYS A 78 8.92 -8.03 14.26
CA CYS A 78 9.07 -8.43 12.86
C CYS A 78 7.91 -9.38 12.49
N CYS A 79 7.10 -8.95 11.52
CA CYS A 79 6.03 -9.74 10.94
C CYS A 79 6.49 -10.29 9.60
N ARG A 80 6.43 -11.62 9.43
CA ARG A 80 6.72 -12.32 8.19
C ARG A 80 5.64 -13.36 7.92
N PRO A 81 5.12 -13.47 6.68
CA PRO A 81 4.28 -14.60 6.31
C PRO A 81 5.01 -15.93 6.56
N LEU A 82 4.58 -16.73 7.54
CA LEU A 82 5.18 -18.04 7.83
C LEU A 82 4.99 -19.03 6.68
N SER A 83 3.94 -18.82 5.89
CA SER A 83 3.68 -19.52 4.65
C SER A 83 3.15 -18.53 3.63
N VAL A 84 3.68 -18.59 2.40
CA VAL A 84 3.06 -17.91 1.27
C VAL A 84 1.68 -18.54 1.05
N ASP A 85 0.60 -17.78 1.22
CA ASP A 85 -0.74 -18.25 0.91
C ASP A 85 -0.82 -18.51 -0.60
N ARG A 86 -0.95 -19.78 -0.97
CA ARG A 86 -1.03 -20.25 -2.36
C ARG A 86 -2.46 -20.40 -2.86
N ARG A 87 -3.46 -19.89 -2.13
CA ARG A 87 -4.83 -19.91 -2.62
C ARG A 87 -4.99 -18.92 -3.77
N CYS A 88 -5.77 -19.27 -4.77
CA CYS A 88 -5.99 -18.46 -5.96
C CYS A 88 -6.57 -17.08 -5.58
N ARG A 89 -7.56 -17.08 -4.66
CA ARG A 89 -8.23 -15.84 -4.22
C ARG A 89 -7.30 -14.92 -3.43
N SER A 90 -6.43 -15.44 -2.58
CA SER A 90 -5.47 -14.61 -1.81
C SER A 90 -4.43 -13.93 -2.71
N ARG A 91 -4.28 -14.41 -3.94
CA ARG A 91 -3.39 -13.85 -4.97
C ARG A 91 -4.11 -12.98 -6.00
N GLY A 92 -5.36 -12.59 -5.73
CA GLY A 92 -6.15 -11.73 -6.63
C GLY A 92 -6.73 -12.47 -7.84
N GLY A 93 -6.75 -13.81 -7.80
CA GLY A 93 -7.28 -14.64 -8.86
C GLY A 93 -8.69 -15.20 -8.60
N LEU A 94 -9.23 -15.84 -9.63
CA LEU A 94 -10.42 -16.66 -9.62
C LEU A 94 -10.09 -18.04 -10.22
N CYS A 95 -10.56 -19.11 -9.56
CA CYS A 95 -10.55 -20.44 -10.17
C CYS A 95 -11.59 -20.49 -11.28
N GLN A 96 -11.14 -20.68 -12.52
CA GLN A 96 -12.01 -20.78 -13.68
C GLN A 96 -11.73 -22.08 -14.45
N GLN A 97 -12.74 -22.56 -15.17
CA GLN A 97 -12.62 -23.76 -16.00
C GLN A 97 -11.49 -23.61 -17.03
N LYS A 98 -10.73 -24.69 -17.28
CA LYS A 98 -9.66 -24.71 -18.29
C LYS A 98 -10.15 -24.44 -19.72
N SER A 99 -11.45 -24.60 -19.98
CA SER A 99 -12.10 -24.25 -21.25
C SER A 99 -12.28 -22.75 -21.45
N LYS A 100 -12.34 -21.94 -20.38
CA LYS A 100 -12.42 -20.48 -20.48
C LYS A 100 -11.08 -19.89 -20.90
N LYS A 101 -11.11 -18.82 -21.69
CA LYS A 101 -9.90 -18.12 -22.13
C LYS A 101 -9.22 -17.45 -20.94
N CYS A 102 -7.99 -17.87 -20.62
CA CYS A 102 -7.07 -17.17 -19.73
C CYS A 102 -5.70 -17.10 -20.43
N PRO A 103 -5.24 -15.90 -20.84
CA PRO A 103 -3.90 -15.68 -21.38
C PRO A 103 -2.82 -16.25 -20.45
N ARG A 104 -1.72 -16.80 -21.00
CA ARG A 104 -0.68 -17.47 -20.18
C ARG A 104 -0.05 -16.53 -19.15
N ASN A 105 0.12 -15.25 -19.49
CA ASN A 105 0.64 -14.20 -18.61
C ASN A 105 -0.31 -13.81 -17.47
N LEU A 106 -1.59 -14.20 -17.55
CA LEU A 106 -2.58 -13.94 -16.50
C LEU A 106 -2.87 -15.18 -15.63
N ARG A 107 -2.14 -16.29 -15.85
CA ARG A 107 -2.31 -17.52 -15.07
C ARG A 107 -1.42 -17.49 -13.83
N ILE A 108 -1.99 -17.90 -12.70
CA ILE A 108 -1.25 -18.09 -11.44
C ILE A 108 -1.02 -19.60 -11.28
N THR A 109 0.17 -20.08 -11.63
CA THR A 109 0.45 -21.52 -11.81
C THR A 109 0.78 -22.28 -10.53
N ASP A 110 1.15 -21.59 -9.48
CA ASP A 110 1.49 -22.14 -8.17
C ASP A 110 0.31 -22.10 -7.18
N ALA A 111 -0.89 -21.74 -7.66
CA ALA A 111 -2.11 -21.84 -6.88
C ALA A 111 -2.49 -23.30 -6.61
N ASN A 112 -2.89 -23.63 -5.38
CA ASN A 112 -3.08 -25.02 -4.94
C ASN A 112 -4.52 -25.38 -4.52
N ASP A 113 -5.47 -24.45 -4.63
CA ASP A 113 -6.86 -24.57 -4.17
C ASP A 113 -7.89 -24.75 -5.31
N CYS A 114 -7.50 -24.57 -6.57
CA CYS A 114 -8.40 -24.82 -7.70
C CYS A 114 -8.56 -26.32 -7.99
N ARG A 115 -9.72 -26.72 -8.51
CA ARG A 115 -9.97 -28.12 -8.91
C ARG A 115 -9.06 -28.53 -10.07
N ARG A 116 -8.89 -29.85 -10.28
CA ARG A 116 -8.09 -30.39 -11.40
C ARG A 116 -8.57 -29.93 -12.79
N THR A 117 -9.86 -29.63 -12.94
CA THR A 117 -10.48 -29.13 -14.19
C THR A 117 -10.40 -27.60 -14.33
N GLU A 118 -9.90 -26.92 -13.31
CA GLU A 118 -9.82 -25.45 -13.23
C GLU A 118 -8.37 -24.98 -13.29
N MET A 119 -8.20 -23.69 -13.51
CA MET A 119 -6.94 -22.97 -13.40
C MET A 119 -7.18 -21.64 -12.69
N CYS A 120 -6.18 -21.16 -11.97
CA CYS A 120 -6.23 -19.84 -11.38
C CYS A 120 -5.85 -18.78 -12.43
N CYS A 121 -6.72 -17.81 -12.63
CA CYS A 121 -6.50 -16.67 -13.52
C CYS A 121 -6.68 -15.37 -12.72
N TYR A 122 -5.92 -14.32 -13.00
CA TYR A 122 -6.18 -13.01 -12.40
C TYR A 122 -7.63 -12.58 -12.70
N LYS A 123 -8.32 -12.06 -11.68
CA LYS A 123 -9.68 -11.56 -11.84
C LYS A 123 -9.62 -10.26 -12.65
N ASN A 124 -10.19 -10.25 -13.85
CA ASN A 124 -10.47 -9.00 -14.54
C ASN A 124 -11.58 -8.27 -13.76
N LEU A 125 -11.34 -7.02 -13.38
CA LEU A 125 -12.33 -6.17 -12.70
C LEU A 125 -13.36 -5.56 -13.66
N GLU A 126 -13.30 -5.90 -14.95
CA GLU A 126 -14.10 -5.28 -16.02
C GLU A 126 -15.30 -6.11 -16.49
N GLU A 127 -15.67 -7.20 -15.81
CA GLU A 127 -16.99 -7.80 -15.98
C GLU A 127 -17.93 -7.19 -14.94
N ASN A 128 -18.46 -6.00 -15.26
CA ASN A 128 -19.70 -5.49 -14.67
C ASN A 128 -20.84 -6.37 -15.22
N ASP A 129 -21.45 -7.18 -14.34
CA ASP A 129 -22.79 -7.74 -14.55
C ASP A 129 -23.85 -6.62 -14.48
#